data_AF-A0A9D2GNM6-F1
#
_entry.id   AF-A0A9D2GNM6-F1
#
_cell.length_a   1.000
_cell.length_b   1.000
_cell.length_c   1.000
_cell.angle_alpha   90.00
_cell.angle_beta   90.00
_cell.angle_gamma   90.00
#
_symmetry.space_group_name_H-M   'P 1'
#
loop_
_entity.id
_entity.type
_entity.pdbx_description
1 polymer ?
#
loop_
_entity_poly.entity_id
_entity_poly.type
_entity_poly.pdbx_seq_one_letter_code
_entity_poly.pdbx_strand_id
1 'polypeptide(L)'
;MKKWYNEEYRFHVEVTGYLRGDKPEGYCRNGEEIGDIYTCTYGCPVNKEDQGICSKTMLLLFPLMEAVRSGGDLENVGGSGPYTKDIVCPDGCVLFRLTAEKLGNPNFYKGKFCQTPE
;
A
#
# COMPACT_ATOMS: atom_id res chain seq x y z
N MET A 1 -4.12 14.30 -11.30
CA MET A 1 -4.52 15.32 -10.28
C MET A 1 -3.31 16.13 -9.86
N LYS A 2 -3.46 17.43 -9.53
CA LYS A 2 -2.35 18.22 -8.95
C LYS A 2 -2.08 17.74 -7.52
N LYS A 3 -0.83 17.35 -7.23
CA LYS A 3 -0.38 16.93 -5.90
C LYS A 3 0.11 18.17 -5.14
N TRP A 4 -0.76 18.75 -4.33
CA TRP A 4 -0.45 19.98 -3.58
C TRP A 4 0.29 19.74 -2.27
N TYR A 5 0.28 18.51 -1.79
CA TYR A 5 0.93 18.10 -0.56
C TYR A 5 1.91 16.97 -0.83
N ASN A 6 3.10 17.08 -0.22
CA ASN A 6 4.14 16.07 -0.27
C ASN A 6 4.01 15.17 0.96
N GLU A 7 3.59 13.93 0.73
CA GLU A 7 3.37 12.94 1.78
C GLU A 7 4.66 12.54 2.51
N GLU A 8 4.52 12.16 3.78
CA GLU A 8 5.64 11.67 4.60
C GLU A 8 6.20 10.33 4.09
N TYR A 9 5.36 9.51 3.45
CA TYR A 9 5.71 8.18 2.98
C TYR A 9 5.30 7.95 1.53
N ARG A 10 6.07 7.09 0.86
CA ARG A 10 5.67 6.35 -0.34
C ARG A 10 5.43 4.90 0.06
N PHE A 11 4.42 4.29 -0.52
CA PHE A 11 4.10 2.88 -0.34
C PHE A 11 4.31 2.15 -1.64
N HIS A 12 5.01 1.03 -1.56
CA HIS A 12 5.19 0.06 -2.63
C HIS A 12 4.40 -1.18 -2.26
N VAL A 13 3.61 -1.70 -3.19
CA VAL A 13 2.89 -2.96 -3.05
C VAL A 13 3.32 -3.86 -4.18
N GLU A 14 4.04 -4.92 -3.86
CA GLU A 14 4.58 -5.89 -4.82
C GLU A 14 3.78 -7.19 -4.75
N VAL A 15 3.43 -7.76 -5.90
CA VAL A 15 2.91 -9.13 -5.97
C VAL A 15 4.08 -10.09 -5.84
N THR A 16 4.09 -10.88 -4.77
CA THR A 16 5.21 -11.79 -4.44
C THR A 16 4.90 -13.25 -4.72
N GLY A 17 3.63 -13.58 -4.97
CA GLY A 17 3.22 -14.96 -5.21
C GLY A 17 1.72 -15.13 -5.24
N TYR A 18 1.30 -16.39 -5.32
CA TYR A 18 -0.10 -16.79 -5.20
C TYR A 18 -0.27 -17.70 -3.99
N LEU A 19 -1.39 -17.56 -3.29
CA LEU A 19 -1.66 -18.41 -2.12
C LEU A 19 -1.94 -19.86 -2.55
N ARG A 20 -2.50 -20.06 -3.74
CA ARG A 20 -2.91 -21.37 -4.27
C ARG A 20 -2.30 -21.58 -5.65
N GLY A 21 -1.32 -22.46 -5.74
CA GLY A 21 -0.68 -22.82 -7.00
C GLY A 21 0.32 -21.77 -7.48
N ASP A 22 0.53 -21.74 -8.80
CA ASP A 22 1.61 -21.01 -9.46
C ASP A 22 1.13 -20.00 -10.51
N LYS A 23 -0.19 -19.80 -10.64
CA LYS A 23 -0.75 -18.96 -11.70
C LYS A 23 -2.04 -18.21 -11.30
N PRO A 24 -2.30 -17.02 -11.87
CA PRO A 24 -3.45 -16.20 -11.50
C PRO A 24 -4.72 -16.45 -12.34
N GLU A 25 -4.62 -17.11 -13.49
CA GLU A 25 -5.72 -17.20 -14.46
C GLU A 25 -6.91 -18.00 -13.92
N GLY A 26 -8.10 -17.41 -14.05
CA GLY A 26 -9.35 -17.98 -13.52
C GLY A 26 -9.56 -17.74 -12.02
N TYR A 27 -8.62 -17.11 -11.31
CA TYR A 27 -8.70 -16.85 -9.87
C TYR A 27 -8.60 -15.36 -9.53
N CYS A 28 -7.71 -14.62 -10.19
CA CYS A 28 -7.56 -13.18 -9.99
C CYS A 28 -8.30 -12.39 -11.07
N ARG A 29 -9.36 -11.66 -10.69
CA ARG A 29 -10.14 -10.82 -11.63
C ARG A 29 -9.38 -9.57 -12.11
N ASN A 30 -8.38 -9.12 -11.35
CA ASN A 30 -7.57 -7.97 -11.72
C ASN A 30 -6.35 -8.35 -12.56
N GLY A 31 -6.07 -9.65 -12.72
CA GLY A 31 -4.94 -10.14 -13.52
C GLY A 31 -3.57 -9.86 -12.91
N GLU A 32 -3.48 -9.73 -11.58
CA GLU A 32 -2.22 -9.50 -10.85
C GLU A 32 -1.19 -10.61 -11.13
N GLU A 33 0.03 -10.24 -11.53
CA GLU A 33 1.14 -11.14 -11.83
C GLU A 33 2.32 -10.94 -10.86
N ILE A 34 3.09 -12.00 -10.58
CA ILE A 34 4.30 -11.90 -9.75
C ILE A 34 5.28 -10.89 -10.34
N GLY A 35 5.73 -9.95 -9.51
CA GLY A 35 6.59 -8.85 -9.93
C GLY A 35 5.83 -7.59 -10.33
N ASP A 36 4.49 -7.60 -10.36
CA ASP A 36 3.72 -6.37 -10.45
C ASP A 36 3.98 -5.49 -9.24
N ILE A 37 4.23 -4.21 -9.50
CA ILE A 37 4.51 -3.21 -8.48
C ILE A 37 3.52 -2.07 -8.63
N TYR A 38 2.84 -1.78 -7.52
CA TYR A 38 1.97 -0.63 -7.37
C TYR A 38 2.61 0.37 -6.42
N THR A 39 2.45 1.65 -6.72
CA THR A 39 2.99 2.73 -5.89
C THR A 39 1.91 3.74 -5.57
N CYS A 40 1.90 4.24 -4.33
CA CYS A 40 1.20 5.47 -4.01
C CYS A 40 1.91 6.26 -2.91
N THR A 41 1.45 7.49 -2.71
CA THR A 41 1.77 8.28 -1.52
C THR A 41 0.56 8.46 -0.61
N TYR A 42 -0.64 8.69 -1.18
CA TYR A 42 -1.90 8.82 -0.45
C TYR A 42 -3.08 8.11 -1.11
N GLY A 43 -3.28 8.31 -2.41
CA GLY A 43 -4.36 7.66 -3.17
C GLY A 43 -4.19 6.15 -3.27
N CYS A 44 -5.13 5.49 -3.95
CA CYS A 44 -5.01 4.06 -4.23
C CYS A 44 -3.71 3.77 -5.03
N PRO A 45 -2.97 2.70 -4.68
CA PRO A 45 -1.82 2.25 -5.45
C PRO A 45 -2.17 1.99 -6.91
N VAL A 46 -1.32 2.47 -7.81
CA VAL A 46 -1.40 2.21 -9.25
C VAL A 46 -0.07 1.65 -9.74
N ASN A 47 -0.10 0.82 -10.78
CA ASN A 47 1.09 0.32 -11.45
C ASN A 47 1.67 1.36 -12.42
N LYS A 48 2.73 1.01 -13.15
CA LYS A 48 3.39 1.87 -14.15
C LYS A 48 2.48 2.32 -15.31
N GLU A 49 1.35 1.65 -15.51
CA GLU A 49 0.36 1.92 -16.55
C GLU A 49 -0.88 2.65 -15.99
N ASP A 50 -0.77 3.21 -14.78
CA ASP A 50 -1.85 3.87 -14.04
C ASP A 50 -3.06 2.96 -13.75
N GLN A 51 -2.90 1.64 -13.82
CA GLN A 51 -3.94 0.69 -13.43
C GLN A 51 -3.93 0.49 -11.92
N GLY A 52 -5.10 0.60 -11.31
CA GLY A 52 -5.27 0.51 -9.86
C GLY A 52 -5.24 -0.92 -9.34
N ILE A 53 -4.72 -1.07 -8.13
CA ILE A 53 -4.84 -2.32 -7.37
C ILE A 53 -6.32 -2.65 -7.08
N CYS A 54 -6.63 -3.94 -6.96
CA CYS A 54 -7.99 -4.38 -6.64
C CYS A 54 -8.56 -3.71 -5.38
N SER A 55 -9.80 -3.20 -5.49
CA SER A 55 -10.49 -2.49 -4.40
C SER A 55 -10.67 -3.32 -3.13
N LYS A 56 -10.79 -4.65 -3.25
CA LYS A 56 -10.83 -5.55 -2.08
C LYS A 56 -9.53 -5.53 -1.31
N THR A 57 -8.39 -5.62 -2.01
CA THR A 57 -7.06 -5.57 -1.38
C THR A 57 -6.84 -4.25 -0.66
N MET A 58 -7.41 -3.15 -1.17
CA MET A 58 -7.34 -1.84 -0.51
C MET A 58 -7.94 -1.82 0.90
N LEU A 59 -8.94 -2.67 1.19
CA LEU A 59 -9.52 -2.81 2.54
C LEU A 59 -8.48 -3.25 3.58
N LEU A 60 -7.45 -3.98 3.15
CA LEU A 60 -6.35 -4.42 4.00
C LEU A 60 -5.21 -3.39 3.99
N LEU A 61 -4.91 -2.81 2.83
CA LEU A 61 -3.79 -1.90 2.67
C LEU A 61 -3.99 -0.56 3.39
N PHE A 62 -5.19 0.02 3.31
CA PHE A 62 -5.48 1.34 3.89
C PHE A 62 -5.14 1.41 5.39
N PRO A 63 -5.66 0.51 6.26
CA PRO A 63 -5.34 0.57 7.68
C PRO A 63 -3.85 0.33 7.98
N LEU A 64 -3.14 -0.47 7.18
CA LEU A 64 -1.69 -0.66 7.35
C LEU A 64 -0.90 0.60 6.99
N MET A 65 -1.30 1.29 5.91
CA MET A 65 -0.68 2.57 5.54
C MET A 65 -0.95 3.64 6.60
N GLU A 66 -2.16 3.71 7.15
CA GLU A 66 -2.49 4.62 8.25
C GLU A 66 -1.72 4.29 9.53
N ALA A 67 -1.53 3.01 9.86
CA ALA A 67 -0.68 2.60 10.97
C ALA A 67 0.74 3.15 10.83
N VAL A 68 1.35 3.04 9.65
CA VAL A 68 2.67 3.64 9.37
C VAL A 68 2.63 5.17 9.50
N ARG A 69 1.63 5.84 8.92
CA ARG A 69 1.50 7.32 8.99
C ARG A 69 1.29 7.84 10.40
N SER A 70 0.70 7.03 11.28
CA SER A 70 0.57 7.37 12.71
C SER A 70 1.88 7.25 13.51
N GLY A 71 2.98 6.84 12.86
CA GLY A 71 4.25 6.54 13.51
C GLY A 71 4.29 5.17 14.18
N GLY A 72 3.38 4.28 13.79
CA GLY A 72 3.34 2.90 14.24
C GLY A 72 4.40 2.03 13.58
N ASP A 73 4.46 0.79 14.04
CA ASP A 73 5.40 -0.25 13.61
C ASP A 73 4.59 -1.46 13.14
N LEU A 74 4.80 -1.89 11.90
CA LEU A 74 4.05 -2.98 11.28
C LEU A 74 4.35 -4.35 11.92
N GLU A 75 5.46 -4.55 12.64
CA GLU A 75 5.73 -5.78 13.39
C GLU A 75 4.63 -6.04 14.44
N ASN A 76 4.06 -4.98 15.02
CA ASN A 76 2.96 -5.08 15.98
C ASN A 76 1.66 -5.65 15.39
N VAL A 77 1.56 -5.68 14.06
CA VAL A 77 0.45 -6.31 13.33
C VAL A 77 0.93 -7.49 12.49
N GLY A 78 2.09 -8.07 12.82
CA GLY A 78 2.66 -9.24 12.15
C GLY A 78 3.33 -8.93 10.81
N GLY A 79 3.93 -7.75 10.69
CA GLY A 79 4.89 -7.42 9.63
C GLY A 79 6.22 -8.13 9.83
N SER A 80 7.02 -8.21 8.77
CA SER A 80 8.39 -8.75 8.79
C SER A 80 9.44 -7.68 9.14
N GLY A 81 8.98 -6.44 9.36
CA GLY A 81 9.76 -5.33 9.84
C GLY A 81 8.85 -4.12 10.07
N PRO A 82 9.38 -3.01 10.59
CA PRO A 82 8.58 -1.86 11.00
C PRO A 82 7.81 -1.20 9.87
N TYR A 83 8.28 -1.38 8.64
CA TYR A 83 7.71 -0.80 7.42
C TYR A 83 7.37 -1.85 6.36
N THR A 84 7.39 -3.14 6.69
CA THR A 84 7.15 -4.21 5.72
C THR A 84 6.16 -5.23 6.25
N LYS A 85 5.16 -5.58 5.43
CA LYS A 85 4.19 -6.60 5.78
C LYS A 85 3.67 -7.32 4.55
N ASP A 86 3.65 -8.65 4.63
CA ASP A 86 3.01 -9.50 3.64
C ASP A 86 1.54 -9.71 3.98
N ILE A 87 0.67 -9.64 2.97
CA ILE A 87 -0.77 -9.84 3.08
C ILE A 87 -1.28 -10.75 1.98
N VAL A 88 -2.35 -11.47 2.28
CA VAL A 88 -3.13 -12.20 1.27
C VAL A 88 -4.30 -11.31 0.84
N CYS A 89 -4.60 -11.26 -0.45
CA CYS A 89 -5.81 -10.60 -0.92
C CYS A 89 -7.07 -11.23 -0.28
N PRO A 90 -8.18 -10.48 -0.09
CA PRO A 90 -9.36 -11.02 0.58
C PRO A 90 -10.01 -12.24 -0.10
N ASP A 91 -9.78 -12.41 -1.41
CA ASP A 91 -10.28 -13.58 -2.15
C ASP A 91 -9.35 -14.81 -2.00
N GLY A 92 -8.22 -14.67 -1.31
CA GLY A 92 -7.28 -15.77 -1.06
C GLY A 92 -6.49 -16.21 -2.29
N CYS A 93 -6.28 -15.31 -3.26
CA CYS A 93 -5.61 -15.63 -4.53
C CYS A 93 -4.15 -15.18 -4.54
N VAL A 94 -3.90 -13.90 -4.25
CA VAL A 94 -2.63 -13.22 -4.51
C VAL A 94 -1.96 -12.82 -3.19
N LEU A 95 -0.65 -12.99 -3.11
CA LEU A 95 0.20 -12.55 -2.02
C LEU A 95 0.84 -11.21 -2.39
N PHE A 96 0.66 -10.21 -1.53
CA PHE A 96 1.23 -8.89 -1.70
C PHE A 96 2.21 -8.58 -0.58
N ARG A 97 3.31 -7.91 -0.90
CA ARG A 97 4.22 -7.29 0.06
C ARG A 97 4.02 -5.79 0.04
N LEU A 98 3.56 -5.23 1.16
CA LEU A 98 3.56 -3.80 1.41
C LEU A 98 4.92 -3.39 1.98
N THR A 99 5.54 -2.36 1.41
CA THR A 99 6.72 -1.69 1.96
C THR A 99 6.49 -0.18 2.01
N ALA A 100 6.75 0.43 3.15
CA ALA A 100 6.72 1.89 3.30
C ALA A 100 8.14 2.49 3.25
N GLU A 101 8.29 3.56 2.47
CA GLU A 101 9.52 4.32 2.28
C GLU A 101 9.30 5.73 2.84
N LYS A 102 10.14 6.16 3.78
CA LYS A 102 10.07 7.50 4.35
C LYS A 102 10.68 8.53 3.38
N LEU A 103 9.92 9.58 3.08
CA LEU A 103 10.32 10.63 2.12
C LEU A 103 10.93 11.87 2.78
N GLY A 104 10.92 11.95 4.12
CA GLY A 104 11.48 13.08 4.87
C GLY A 104 10.58 14.33 4.94
N ASN A 105 9.36 14.27 4.40
CA ASN A 105 8.38 15.35 4.49
C ASN A 105 7.73 15.40 5.88
N PRO A 106 7.25 16.58 6.32
CA PRO A 106 6.53 16.71 7.59
C PRO A 106 5.19 15.98 7.56
N ASN A 107 4.82 15.35 8.68
CA ASN A 107 3.52 14.70 8.83
C ASN A 107 2.35 15.70 8.65
N PHE A 108 1.28 15.24 7.99
CA PHE A 108 0.15 16.09 7.59
C PHE A 108 -0.54 16.80 8.77
N TYR A 109 -0.80 16.07 9.85
CA TYR A 109 -1.48 16.62 11.02
C TYR A 109 -0.53 17.40 11.93
N LYS A 110 0.70 16.89 12.15
CA LYS A 110 1.68 17.59 13.00
C LYS A 110 2.21 18.88 12.35
N GLY A 111 2.27 18.92 11.02
CA GLY A 111 2.59 20.11 10.25
C GLY A 111 1.42 21.10 10.13
N LYS A 112 0.27 20.81 10.75
CA LYS A 112 -0.92 21.67 10.79
C LYS A 112 -1.49 22.02 9.40
N PHE A 113 -1.26 21.19 8.38
CA PHE A 113 -1.68 21.47 7.00
C PHE A 113 -3.20 21.41 6.79
N CYS A 114 -3.93 20.77 7.71
CA CYS A 114 -5.39 20.70 7.71
C CYS A 114 -6.07 21.81 8.53
N GLN A 115 -5.30 22.67 9.19
CA GLN A 115 -5.86 23.74 10.01
C GLN A 115 -6.22 24.93 9.11
N THR A 116 -7.32 25.61 9.43
CA THR A 116 -7.70 26.86 8.76
C THR A 116 -6.58 27.88 8.92
N PRO A 117 -6.22 28.62 7.85
CA PRO A 117 -5.36 29.79 8.00
C PRO A 117 -5.98 30.76 9.00
N GLU A 118 -5.16 31.36 9.87
CA GLU A 118 -5.54 32.53 10.68
C GLU A 118 -5.82 33.76 9.80
#